data_AF-C7R647-F1
#
_entry.id   AF-C7R647-F1
#
_cell.length_a   1.000
_cell.length_b   1.000
_cell.length_c   1.000
_cell.angle_alpha   90.00
_cell.angle_beta   90.00
_cell.angle_gamma   90.00
#
_symmetry.space_group_name_H-M   'P 1'
#
loop_
_entity.id
_entity.type
_entity.pdbx_description
1 polymer ?
#
loop_
_entity_poly.entity_id
_entity_poly.type
_entity_poly.pdbx_seq_one_letter_code
_entity_poly.pdbx_strand_id
1 'polypeptide(L)'
;MKILRKLYSYYYRWRYKKYTAVRCEELPEKLRNGKCYYLMDAGFAWGLSFKCPCGCGELVNLNLVGSRPVWNASILDGELNITPSIWRNAGCKSHFWIVGGEIKWVI
;
A
#
# COMPACT_ATOMS: atom_id res chain seq x y z
N MET A 1 24.26 -5.66 -11.44
CA MET A 1 23.16 -6.09 -10.52
C MET A 1 22.45 -4.94 -9.75
N LYS A 2 23.12 -3.89 -9.25
CA LYS A 2 22.44 -2.76 -8.57
C LYS A 2 21.73 -1.75 -9.50
N ILE A 3 22.30 -1.49 -10.68
CA ILE A 3 21.76 -0.54 -11.67
C ILE A 3 20.42 -1.01 -12.22
N LEU A 4 20.32 -2.27 -12.64
CA LEU A 4 19.07 -2.88 -13.09
C LEU A 4 17.95 -2.78 -12.04
N ARG A 5 18.29 -2.98 -10.75
CA ARG A 5 17.33 -2.83 -9.64
C ARG A 5 16.86 -1.38 -9.45
N LYS A 6 17.76 -0.40 -9.64
CA LYS A 6 17.40 1.03 -9.60
C LYS A 6 16.50 1.43 -10.77
N LEU A 7 16.86 1.00 -11.98
CA LEU A 7 16.06 1.24 -13.19
C LEU A 7 14.67 0.61 -13.05
N TYR A 8 14.61 -0.62 -12.53
CA TYR A 8 13.34 -1.29 -12.23
C TYR A 8 12.53 -0.52 -11.19
N SER A 9 13.14 -0.05 -10.10
CA SER A 9 12.44 0.75 -9.09
C SER A 9 11.90 2.05 -9.68
N TYR A 10 12.66 2.73 -10.52
CA TYR A 10 12.22 3.94 -11.21
C TYR A 10 11.03 3.66 -12.14
N TYR A 11 11.15 2.62 -12.98
CA TYR A 11 10.07 2.17 -13.85
C TYR A 11 8.82 1.78 -13.05
N TYR A 12 8.98 1.03 -11.97
CA TYR A 12 7.87 0.56 -11.13
C TYR A 12 7.14 1.74 -10.50
N ARG A 13 7.87 2.70 -9.92
CA ARG A 13 7.29 3.94 -9.37
C ARG A 13 6.59 4.74 -10.46
N TRP A 14 7.15 4.80 -11.66
CA TRP A 14 6.52 5.50 -12.79
C TRP A 14 5.25 4.80 -13.28
N ARG A 15 5.25 3.46 -13.32
CA ARG A 15 4.15 2.64 -13.82
C ARG A 15 3.01 2.48 -12.82
N TYR A 16 3.31 2.48 -11.52
CA TYR A 16 2.38 2.24 -10.42
C TYR A 16 2.36 3.43 -9.45
N LYS A 17 2.07 4.62 -9.99
CA LYS A 17 1.93 5.87 -9.21
C LYS A 17 0.63 5.92 -8.40
N LYS A 18 -0.42 5.26 -8.90
CA LYS A 18 -1.76 5.26 -8.30
C LYS A 18 -2.16 3.85 -7.86
N TYR A 19 -2.70 3.76 -6.66
CA TYR A 19 -3.23 2.57 -6.03
C TYR A 19 -4.75 2.68 -5.95
N THR A 20 -5.42 1.57 -6.23
CA THR A 20 -6.88 1.48 -6.19
C THR A 20 -7.31 0.44 -5.17
N ALA A 21 -8.37 0.76 -4.43
CA ALA A 21 -8.90 -0.13 -3.42
C ALA A 21 -9.66 -1.31 -4.05
N VAL A 22 -9.53 -2.47 -3.44
CA VAL A 22 -10.27 -3.70 -3.74
C VAL A 22 -10.72 -4.26 -2.41
N ARG A 23 -12.02 -4.50 -2.24
CA ARG A 23 -12.56 -5.15 -1.03
C ARG A 23 -12.48 -6.67 -1.21
N CYS A 24 -12.08 -7.38 -0.17
CA CYS A 24 -12.05 -8.84 -0.14
C CYS A 24 -12.25 -9.35 1.29
N GLU A 25 -12.89 -10.51 1.42
CA GLU A 25 -12.99 -11.21 2.71
C GLU A 25 -11.67 -11.95 3.01
N GLU A 26 -11.07 -12.53 1.98
CA GLU A 26 -9.78 -13.22 2.05
C GLU A 26 -8.76 -12.61 1.08
N LEU A 27 -7.49 -12.55 1.47
CA LEU A 27 -6.43 -12.10 0.58
C LEU A 27 -6.22 -13.11 -0.55
N PRO A 28 -6.12 -12.67 -1.82
CA PRO A 28 -5.74 -13.57 -2.89
C PRO A 28 -4.30 -14.08 -2.67
N GLU A 29 -4.01 -15.28 -3.15
CA GLU A 29 -2.65 -15.87 -3.09
C GLU A 29 -1.56 -14.93 -3.64
N LYS A 30 -1.91 -14.11 -4.65
CA LYS A 30 -1.00 -13.14 -5.28
C LYS A 30 -1.64 -11.78 -5.42
N LEU A 31 -1.13 -10.80 -4.67
CA LEU A 31 -1.55 -9.42 -4.78
C LEU A 31 -1.04 -8.78 -6.08
N ARG A 32 -1.88 -7.99 -6.73
CA ARG A 32 -1.53 -7.25 -7.95
C ARG A 32 -0.85 -5.92 -7.61
N ASN A 33 0.06 -5.47 -8.47
CA ASN A 33 0.71 -4.17 -8.35
C ASN A 33 -0.33 -3.04 -8.51
N GLY A 34 -0.23 -1.96 -7.73
CA GLY A 34 -1.17 -0.84 -7.79
C GLY A 34 -2.58 -1.16 -7.25
N LYS A 35 -2.74 -2.27 -6.52
CA LYS A 35 -3.98 -2.64 -5.83
C LYS A 35 -3.75 -2.67 -4.32
N CYS A 36 -4.67 -2.09 -3.58
CA CYS A 36 -4.76 -2.21 -2.13
C CYS A 36 -5.98 -3.03 -1.76
N TYR A 37 -5.75 -4.13 -1.05
CA TYR A 37 -6.77 -5.09 -0.67
C TYR A 37 -7.23 -4.78 0.75
N TYR A 38 -8.50 -4.38 0.89
CA TYR A 38 -9.17 -4.18 2.15
C TYR A 38 -9.74 -5.51 2.61
N LEU A 39 -9.24 -5.98 3.76
CA LEU A 39 -9.78 -7.16 4.42
C LEU A 39 -11.01 -6.74 5.22
N MET A 40 -12.16 -7.22 4.77
CA MET A 40 -13.46 -6.90 5.30
C MET A 40 -13.99 -8.09 6.10
N ASP A 41 -14.59 -7.83 7.26
CA ASP A 41 -15.40 -8.79 7.99
C ASP A 41 -16.62 -8.08 8.57
N ALA A 42 -17.81 -8.69 8.45
CA ALA A 42 -19.09 -8.12 8.88
C ALA A 42 -19.32 -6.64 8.48
N GLY A 43 -18.82 -6.23 7.32
CA GLY A 43 -18.94 -4.85 6.82
C GLY A 43 -17.87 -3.87 7.32
N PHE A 44 -16.95 -4.30 8.18
CA PHE A 44 -15.85 -3.49 8.71
C PHE A 44 -14.51 -3.89 8.10
N ALA A 45 -13.70 -2.90 7.73
CA ALA A 45 -12.33 -3.15 7.29
C ALA A 45 -11.41 -3.27 8.52
N TRP A 46 -10.76 -4.42 8.68
CA TRP A 46 -9.84 -4.65 9.80
C TRP A 46 -8.37 -4.60 9.38
N GLY A 47 -8.08 -4.85 8.10
CA GLY A 47 -6.72 -4.85 7.56
C GLY A 47 -6.63 -4.33 6.14
N LEU A 48 -5.43 -3.91 5.74
CA LEU A 48 -5.15 -3.49 4.38
C LEU A 48 -3.79 -4.01 3.92
N SER A 49 -3.76 -4.69 2.76
CA SER A 49 -2.55 -5.30 2.23
C SER A 49 -2.28 -4.90 0.79
N PHE A 50 -1.02 -4.60 0.45
CA PHE A 50 -0.59 -4.24 -0.90
C PHE A 50 0.89 -4.46 -1.11
N LYS A 51 1.32 -4.50 -2.37
CA LYS A 51 2.75 -4.54 -2.71
C LYS A 51 3.40 -3.19 -2.51
N CYS A 52 4.59 -3.18 -1.91
CA CYS A 52 5.32 -1.96 -1.62
C CYS A 52 5.57 -1.11 -2.89
N PRO A 53 5.23 0.18 -2.90
CA PRO A 53 5.33 1.04 -4.08
C PRO A 53 6.78 1.33 -4.51
N CYS A 54 7.77 0.98 -3.68
CA CYS A 54 9.18 1.15 -4.04
C CYS A 54 9.66 0.11 -5.08
N GLY A 55 8.86 -0.93 -5.34
CA GLY A 55 9.21 -2.02 -6.24
C GLY A 55 10.08 -3.11 -5.62
N CYS A 56 10.28 -3.14 -4.29
CA CYS A 56 11.05 -4.23 -3.65
C CYS A 56 10.35 -5.60 -3.71
N GLY A 57 9.06 -5.64 -4.02
CA GLY A 57 8.26 -6.87 -4.13
C GLY A 57 7.64 -7.34 -2.82
N GLU A 58 8.06 -6.79 -1.67
CA GLU A 58 7.49 -7.12 -0.37
C GLU A 58 6.07 -6.57 -0.19
N LEU A 59 5.30 -7.25 0.66
CA LEU A 59 3.97 -6.80 1.07
C LEU A 59 4.06 -5.78 2.20
N VAL A 60 3.15 -4.82 2.16
CA VAL A 60 2.83 -3.89 3.23
C VAL A 60 1.47 -4.30 3.76
N ASN A 61 1.45 -4.71 5.03
CA ASN A 61 0.23 -5.02 5.77
C ASN A 61 0.02 -3.92 6.81
N LEU A 62 -1.13 -3.28 6.75
CA LEU A 62 -1.54 -2.24 7.67
C LEU A 62 -2.70 -2.75 8.51
N ASN A 63 -2.60 -2.50 9.81
CA ASN A 63 -3.68 -2.75 10.74
C ASN A 63 -4.66 -1.56 10.74
N LEU A 64 -5.95 -1.80 10.60
CA LEU A 64 -6.97 -0.74 10.61
C LEU A 64 -7.74 -0.66 11.93
N VAL A 65 -7.59 -1.65 12.82
CA VAL A 65 -8.31 -1.73 14.11
C VAL A 65 -7.44 -2.32 15.22
N GLY A 66 -7.62 -1.92 16.48
CA GLY A 66 -6.91 -2.56 17.61
C GLY A 66 -5.53 -1.97 17.89
N SER A 67 -4.47 -2.80 17.85
CA SER A 67 -3.14 -2.42 18.37
C SER A 67 -2.35 -1.50 17.43
N ARG A 68 -1.60 -0.56 18.01
CA ARG A 68 -0.81 0.42 17.26
C ARG A 68 0.40 -0.21 16.54
N PRO A 69 0.84 0.36 15.40
CA PRO A 69 0.21 1.48 14.69
C PRO A 69 -1.12 1.07 14.02
N VAL A 70 -2.10 1.98 14.07
CA VAL A 70 -3.40 1.83 13.42
C VAL A 70 -3.51 2.89 12.33
N TRP A 71 -3.92 2.47 11.14
CA TRP A 71 -4.19 3.37 10.01
C TRP A 71 -5.68 3.56 9.81
N ASN A 72 -6.08 4.76 9.45
CA ASN A 72 -7.37 5.04 8.85
C ASN A 72 -7.21 4.94 7.33
N ALA A 73 -8.04 4.12 6.70
CA ALA A 73 -8.06 3.96 5.27
C ALA A 73 -9.49 4.23 4.78
N SER A 74 -9.65 5.24 3.93
CA SER A 74 -10.94 5.69 3.42
C SER A 74 -10.96 5.71 1.90
N ILE A 75 -12.16 5.57 1.35
CA ILE A 75 -12.41 5.63 -0.09
C ILE A 75 -13.43 6.75 -0.30
N LEU A 76 -12.99 7.87 -0.85
CA LEU A 76 -13.83 9.02 -1.17
C LEU A 76 -13.85 9.19 -2.69
N ASP A 77 -15.02 9.21 -3.32
CA ASP A 77 -15.17 9.31 -4.77
C ASP A 77 -14.34 8.27 -5.57
N GLY A 78 -14.19 7.07 -5.00
CA GLY A 78 -13.38 5.99 -5.56
C GLY A 78 -11.87 6.13 -5.33
N GLU A 79 -11.43 7.18 -4.65
CA GLU A 79 -10.02 7.46 -4.37
C GLU A 79 -9.58 7.00 -2.98
N LEU A 80 -8.46 6.29 -2.94
CA LEU A 80 -7.90 5.72 -1.72
C LEU A 80 -7.09 6.74 -0.94
N ASN A 81 -7.46 6.97 0.32
CA ASN A 81 -6.70 7.80 1.24
C ASN A 81 -6.28 6.95 2.45
N ILE A 82 -5.01 7.05 2.86
CA ILE A 82 -4.50 6.35 4.04
C ILE A 82 -3.77 7.35 4.93
N THR A 83 -4.13 7.37 6.22
CA THR A 83 -3.49 8.17 7.25
C THR A 83 -3.23 7.35 8.51
N PRO A 84 -2.14 7.58 9.26
CA PRO A 84 -1.02 8.47 8.95
C PRO A 84 -0.14 7.91 7.83
N SER A 85 1.02 8.54 7.58
CA SER A 85 2.02 8.02 6.64
C SER A 85 2.43 6.59 6.95
N ILE A 86 2.89 5.88 5.94
CA ILE A 86 3.37 4.50 6.05
C ILE A 86 4.89 4.54 6.03
N TRP A 87 5.49 4.24 7.18
CA TRP A 87 6.94 4.06 7.30
C TRP A 87 7.24 2.58 7.56
N ARG A 88 7.98 1.97 6.64
CA ARG A 88 8.50 0.62 6.84
C ARG A 88 9.79 0.73 7.66
N ASN A 89 9.77 0.30 8.92
CA ASN A 89 10.98 0.31 9.76
C ASN A 89 11.96 -0.84 9.45
N ALA A 90 11.52 -1.85 8.68
CA ALA A 90 12.31 -2.98 8.19
C ALA A 90 12.29 -3.09 6.66
N GLY A 91 13.13 -3.96 6.11
CA GLY A 91 13.22 -4.21 4.67
C GLY A 91 13.71 -2.98 3.88
N CYS A 92 12.94 -2.54 2.88
CA CYS A 92 13.34 -1.46 1.98
C CYS A 92 13.32 -0.04 2.59
N LYS A 93 12.85 0.10 3.84
CA LYS A 93 12.77 1.37 4.57
C LYS A 93 12.04 2.51 3.86
N SER A 94 11.06 2.19 3.01
CA SER A 94 10.28 3.19 2.28
C SER A 94 9.37 3.98 3.21
N HIS A 95 9.26 5.29 2.98
CA HIS A 95 8.33 6.18 3.67
C HIS A 95 7.51 6.98 2.67
N PHE A 96 6.18 6.86 2.77
CA PHE A 96 5.26 7.49 1.82
C PHE A 96 3.85 7.65 2.42
N TRP A 97 3.05 8.46 1.74
CA TRP A 97 1.60 8.60 1.93
C TRP A 97 0.85 8.00 0.73
N ILE A 98 -0.42 7.64 0.94
CA ILE A 98 -1.37 7.37 -0.14
C ILE A 98 -2.51 8.37 -0.01
N VAL A 99 -2.62 9.29 -0.97
CA VAL A 99 -3.64 10.37 -0.97
C VAL A 99 -4.24 10.47 -2.36
N GLY A 100 -5.55 10.37 -2.50
CA GLY A 100 -6.20 10.30 -3.82
C GLY A 100 -5.81 9.05 -4.62
N GLY A 101 -5.37 8.00 -3.93
CA GLY A 101 -4.72 6.82 -4.49
C GLY A 101 -3.26 7.04 -4.90
N GLU A 102 -2.75 8.27 -4.93
CA GLU A 102 -1.39 8.56 -5.37
C GLU A 102 -0.35 8.36 -4.27
N ILE A 103 0.81 7.82 -4.64
CA ILE A 103 1.95 7.67 -3.74
C ILE A 103 2.71 8.99 -3.63
N LYS A 104 2.66 9.62 -2.45
CA LYS A 104 3.47 10.81 -2.12
C LYS A 104 4.64 10.40 -1.23
N TRP A 105 5.84 10.43 -1.79
CA TRP A 105 7.06 10.04 -1.08
C TRP A 105 7.44 11.08 -0.04
N VAL A 106 7.88 10.62 1.14
CA VAL A 106 8.50 11.47 2.15
C VAL A 106 10.01 11.44 1.92
N ILE A 107 10.65 12.60 2.02
CA ILE A 107 12.10 12.80 1.84
C ILE A 107 12.83 12.51 3.15
#